data_AF-A0A960J091-F1
#
_entry.id   AF-A0A960J091-F1
#
_cell.length_a   1.000
_cell.length_b   1.000
_cell.length_c   1.000
_cell.angle_alpha   90.00
_cell.angle_beta   90.00
_cell.angle_gamma   90.00
#
_symmetry.space_group_name_H-M   'P 1'
#
loop_
_entity.id
_entity.type
_entity.pdbx_description
1 polymer ?
#
loop_
_entity_poly.entity_id
_entity_poly.type
_entity_poly.pdbx_seq_one_letter_code
_entity_poly.pdbx_strand_id
1 'polypeptide(L)'
;MAVALVAAAGLALGACGGGDGDDAYTPAELEAGLIAREQFTPDTAACISGYLFDAFPPGQLEVLASADPSGLPPQIWGRYTQVVLACQYHDELGVPGP
;
A
#
# COMPACT_ATOMS: atom_id res chain seq x y z
N MET A 1 41.91 -29.11 -7.41
CA MET A 1 41.18 -28.21 -6.50
C MET A 1 39.70 -28.51 -6.67
N ALA A 2 39.08 -29.15 -5.69
CA ALA A 2 37.66 -29.51 -5.72
C ALA A 2 36.86 -28.42 -4.99
N VAL A 3 35.88 -27.83 -5.66
CA VAL A 3 34.91 -26.92 -5.04
C VAL A 3 33.68 -27.75 -4.71
N ALA A 4 33.40 -27.91 -3.43
CA ALA A 4 32.31 -28.71 -2.89
C ALA A 4 31.07 -27.86 -2.61
N LEU A 5 29.94 -28.33 -3.14
CA LEU A 5 28.60 -28.47 -2.53
C LEU A 5 27.89 -27.26 -1.86
N VAL A 6 26.83 -26.83 -2.55
CA VAL A 6 25.43 -26.64 -2.09
C VAL A 6 25.19 -26.49 -0.59
N ALA A 7 24.64 -25.36 -0.17
CA ALA A 7 23.79 -25.27 1.02
C ALA A 7 22.72 -24.16 0.91
N ALA A 8 21.47 -24.59 1.10
CA ALA A 8 20.29 -23.93 1.67
C ALA A 8 19.85 -22.58 1.08
N ALA A 9 18.74 -22.49 0.32
CA ALA A 9 17.34 -22.63 0.76
C ALA A 9 17.02 -21.76 1.99
N GLY A 10 16.17 -20.74 1.78
CA GLY A 10 15.48 -20.05 2.87
C GLY A 10 15.62 -18.53 2.92
N LEU A 11 15.53 -17.81 1.80
CA LEU A 11 15.01 -16.44 1.86
C LEU A 11 13.53 -16.50 1.53
N ALA A 12 12.74 -16.76 2.58
CA ALA A 12 11.33 -16.47 2.62
C ALA A 12 11.13 -14.96 2.43
N LEU A 13 11.11 -14.51 1.18
CA LEU A 13 10.53 -13.22 0.81
C LEU A 13 9.05 -13.47 0.50
N GLY A 14 8.27 -13.62 1.58
CA GLY A 14 6.88 -13.13 1.76
C GLY A 14 5.85 -13.24 0.62
N ALA A 15 6.04 -14.08 -0.38
CA ALA A 15 5.05 -14.32 -1.42
C ALA A 15 4.33 -15.64 -1.12
N CYS A 16 3.00 -15.59 -1.08
CA CYS A 16 2.06 -16.70 -0.85
C CYS A 16 1.69 -16.95 0.63
N GLY A 17 0.80 -16.10 1.15
CA GLY A 17 -0.08 -16.44 2.26
C GLY A 17 -1.52 -16.32 1.79
N GLY A 18 -2.04 -17.38 1.15
CA GLY A 18 -3.47 -17.52 0.93
C GLY A 18 -4.17 -17.77 2.27
N GLY A 19 -5.05 -16.87 2.65
CA GLY A 19 -6.08 -17.07 3.66
C GLY A 19 -7.41 -17.28 2.94
N ASP A 20 -8.06 -18.41 3.21
CA ASP A 20 -9.46 -18.64 2.87
C ASP A 20 -10.31 -17.97 3.96
N GLY A 21 -11.04 -16.90 3.62
CA GLY A 21 -12.21 -16.48 4.37
C GLY A 21 -12.46 -14.97 4.35
N ASP A 22 -13.27 -14.49 3.40
CA ASP A 22 -13.84 -13.13 3.41
C ASP A 22 -12.83 -12.06 3.89
N ASP A 23 -11.61 -12.08 3.37
CA ASP A 23 -10.53 -11.22 3.86
C ASP A 23 -10.83 -9.76 3.48
N ALA A 24 -11.36 -9.02 4.44
CA ALA A 24 -11.55 -7.58 4.31
C ALA A 24 -10.18 -6.94 4.12
N TYR A 25 -9.97 -6.34 2.94
CA TYR A 25 -8.78 -5.57 2.60
C TYR A 25 -8.38 -4.66 3.76
N THR A 26 -7.13 -4.76 4.22
CA THR A 26 -6.63 -4.13 5.45
C THR A 26 -5.78 -2.89 5.17
N PRO A 27 -5.59 -1.98 6.16
CA PRO A 27 -4.71 -0.82 6.00
C PRO A 27 -3.26 -1.22 5.71
N ALA A 28 -2.80 -2.34 6.29
CA ALA A 28 -1.46 -2.85 6.08
C ALA A 28 -1.22 -3.31 4.64
N GLU A 29 -2.23 -3.89 3.99
CA GLU A 29 -2.16 -4.27 2.57
C GLU A 29 -2.11 -3.04 1.65
N LEU A 30 -2.89 -1.99 1.99
CA LEU A 30 -2.81 -0.71 1.30
C LEU A 30 -1.42 -0.08 1.41
N GLU A 31 -0.88 0.00 2.62
CA GLU A 31 0.46 0.54 2.85
C GLU A 31 1.53 -0.23 2.09
N ALA A 32 1.49 -1.56 2.14
CA ALA A 32 2.42 -2.42 1.43
C ALA A 32 2.35 -2.19 -0.10
N GLY A 33 1.14 -2.08 -0.66
CA GLY A 33 0.95 -1.79 -2.08
C GLY A 33 1.45 -0.41 -2.48
N LEU A 34 1.19 0.62 -1.67
CA LEU A 34 1.67 1.99 -1.90
C LEU A 34 3.21 2.07 -1.86
N ILE A 35 3.85 1.40 -0.90
CA ILE A 35 5.31 1.31 -0.81
C ILE A 35 5.88 0.58 -2.02
N ALA A 36 5.27 -0.55 -2.40
CA ALA A 36 5.76 -1.37 -3.51
C ALA A 36 5.62 -0.68 -4.87
N ARG A 37 4.53 0.06 -5.10
CA ARG A 37 4.22 0.72 -6.38
C ARG A 37 4.87 2.08 -6.51
N GLU A 38 4.68 2.95 -5.51
CA GLU A 38 5.01 4.37 -5.59
C GLU A 38 6.30 4.72 -4.81
N GLN A 39 6.96 3.74 -4.18
CA GLN A 39 8.18 3.91 -3.40
C GLN A 39 8.03 4.93 -2.26
N PHE A 40 6.83 5.05 -1.70
CA PHE A 40 6.62 5.88 -0.52
C PHE A 40 7.36 5.31 0.69
N THR A 41 7.74 6.20 1.60
CA THR A 41 8.23 5.79 2.92
C THR A 41 7.09 5.18 3.73
N PRO A 42 7.39 4.33 4.73
CA PRO A 42 6.38 3.78 5.62
C PRO A 42 5.50 4.87 6.28
N ASP A 43 6.09 5.98 6.70
CA ASP A 43 5.35 7.10 7.31
C ASP A 43 4.36 7.75 6.33
N THR A 44 4.79 8.00 5.09
CA THR A 44 3.91 8.57 4.06
C THR A 44 2.80 7.60 3.69
N ALA A 45 3.11 6.30 3.58
CA ALA A 45 2.12 5.28 3.30
C ALA A 45 1.07 5.17 4.43
N ALA A 46 1.48 5.22 5.69
CA ALA A 46 0.59 5.23 6.85
C ALA A 46 -0.29 6.49 6.92
N CYS A 47 0.27 7.66 6.56
CA CYS A 47 -0.53 8.89 6.45
C CYS A 47 -1.60 8.74 5.36
N ILE A 48 -1.22 8.27 4.17
CA ILE A 48 -2.15 8.09 3.05
C ILE A 48 -3.21 7.03 3.39
N SER A 49 -2.81 5.91 3.98
CA SER A 49 -3.73 4.83 4.36
C SER A 49 -4.79 5.36 5.34
N GLY A 50 -4.38 6.11 6.36
CA GLY A 50 -5.30 6.71 7.34
C GLY A 50 -6.40 7.57 6.72
N TYR A 51 -6.07 8.40 5.72
CA TYR A 51 -7.07 9.24 5.05
C TYR A 51 -7.98 8.49 4.08
N LEU A 52 -7.48 7.44 3.43
CA LEU A 52 -8.20 6.74 2.38
C LEU A 52 -9.08 5.61 2.94
N PHE A 53 -8.65 4.95 4.01
CA PHE A 53 -9.32 3.79 4.56
C PHE A 53 -10.72 4.13 5.13
N ASP A 54 -10.88 5.32 5.70
CA ASP A 54 -12.19 5.84 6.13
C ASP A 54 -13.03 6.42 4.97
N ALA A 55 -12.39 6.80 3.87
CA ALA A 55 -13.03 7.51 2.76
C ALA A 55 -13.54 6.59 1.64
N PHE A 56 -13.00 5.38 1.51
CA PHE A 56 -13.26 4.48 0.39
C PHE A 56 -13.52 3.04 0.85
N PRO A 57 -14.38 2.30 0.13
CA PRO A 57 -14.58 0.88 0.39
C PRO A 57 -13.34 0.06 0.00
N PRO A 58 -13.14 -1.11 0.65
CA PRO A 58 -12.06 -2.07 0.40
C PRO A 58 -11.69 -2.28 -1.08
N GLY A 59 -12.68 -2.59 -1.92
CA GLY A 59 -12.43 -2.88 -3.33
C GLY A 59 -11.94 -1.69 -4.16
N GLN A 60 -12.13 -0.45 -3.71
CA GLN A 60 -11.55 0.73 -4.36
C GLN A 60 -10.12 0.99 -3.89
N LEU A 61 -9.82 0.68 -2.62
CA LEU A 61 -8.48 0.80 -2.04
C LEU A 61 -7.52 -0.25 -2.62
N GLU A 62 -8.01 -1.45 -2.89
CA GLU A 62 -7.25 -2.49 -3.57
C GLU A 62 -6.80 -2.03 -4.96
N VAL A 63 -7.68 -1.37 -5.73
CA VAL A 63 -7.31 -0.85 -7.05
C VAL A 63 -6.31 0.31 -6.94
N LEU A 64 -6.44 1.17 -5.93
CA LEU A 64 -5.46 2.24 -5.64
C LEU A 64 -4.07 1.70 -5.32
N ALA A 65 -3.99 0.60 -4.59
CA ALA A 65 -2.74 -0.08 -4.27
C ALA A 65 -2.22 -0.95 -5.42
N SER A 66 -3.10 -1.40 -6.32
CA SER A 66 -2.74 -2.22 -7.47
C SER A 66 -1.92 -1.43 -8.48
N ALA A 67 -1.14 -2.11 -9.32
CA ALA A 67 -0.37 -1.49 -10.41
C ALA A 67 -1.23 -1.03 -11.61
N ASP A 68 -2.55 -1.26 -11.60
CA ASP A 68 -3.46 -0.93 -12.70
C ASP A 68 -4.43 0.22 -12.33
N PRO A 69 -4.13 1.46 -12.75
CA PRO A 69 -4.97 2.61 -12.43
C PRO A 69 -6.23 2.72 -13.31
N SER A 70 -6.39 1.85 -14.32
CA SER A 70 -7.47 1.97 -15.32
C SER A 70 -8.86 1.67 -14.77
N GLY A 71 -8.94 1.02 -13.59
CA GLY A 71 -10.20 0.67 -12.92
C GLY A 71 -10.83 1.78 -12.08
N LEU A 72 -10.15 2.92 -11.84
CA LEU A 72 -10.61 3.93 -10.89
C LEU A 72 -11.38 5.10 -11.55
N PRO A 73 -12.55 5.49 -11.01
CA PRO A 73 -13.22 6.72 -11.39
C PRO A 73 -12.32 7.95 -11.15
N PRO A 74 -12.40 8.99 -12.00
CA PRO A 74 -11.58 10.20 -11.88
C PRO A 74 -11.68 10.90 -10.52
N GLN A 75 -12.82 10.80 -9.85
CA GLN A 75 -13.06 11.41 -8.54
C GLN A 75 -12.19 10.76 -7.45
N ILE A 76 -11.97 9.45 -7.53
CA ILE A 76 -11.11 8.72 -6.59
C ILE A 76 -9.65 9.14 -6.79
N TRP A 77 -9.21 9.24 -8.05
CA TRP A 77 -7.88 9.75 -8.39
C TRP A 77 -7.65 11.16 -7.87
N GLY A 78 -8.63 12.05 -8.02
CA GLY A 78 -8.55 13.42 -7.50
C GLY A 78 -8.33 13.44 -5.98
N ARG A 79 -9.07 12.62 -5.23
CA ARG A 79 -8.93 12.51 -3.77
C ARG A 79 -7.61 11.88 -3.36
N TYR A 80 -7.19 10.81 -4.02
CA TYR A 80 -5.89 10.16 -3.78
C TYR A 80 -4.75 11.16 -3.97
N THR A 81 -4.71 11.88 -5.09
CA THR A 81 -3.66 12.87 -5.36
C THR A 81 -3.64 13.98 -4.31
N GLN A 82 -4.79 14.47 -3.85
CA GLN A 82 -4.86 15.46 -2.76
C GLN A 82 -4.24 14.93 -1.47
N VAL A 83 -4.56 13.70 -1.09
CA VAL A 83 -4.02 13.05 0.13
C VAL A 83 -2.51 12.81 0.00
N VAL A 84 -2.05 12.31 -1.16
CA VAL A 84 -0.62 12.10 -1.42
C VAL A 84 0.15 13.41 -1.27
N LEU A 85 -0.34 14.51 -1.87
CA LEU A 85 0.29 15.82 -1.76
C LEU A 85 0.32 16.28 -0.30
N ALA A 86 -0.79 16.17 0.42
CA ALA A 86 -0.85 16.54 1.84
C ALA A 86 0.17 15.77 2.69
N CYS A 87 0.23 14.44 2.52
CA CYS A 87 1.15 13.58 3.26
C CYS A 87 2.63 13.74 2.84
N GLN A 88 2.92 13.98 1.55
CA GLN A 88 4.30 14.17 1.09
C GLN A 88 4.89 15.53 1.46
N TYR A 89 4.08 16.58 1.40
CA TYR A 89 4.55 17.94 1.67
C TYR A 89 4.43 18.33 3.14
N HIS A 90 3.95 17.43 4.01
CA HIS A 90 3.56 17.76 5.39
C HIS A 90 2.63 18.98 5.43
N ASP A 91 1.88 19.18 4.36
CA ASP A 91 0.80 20.16 4.29
C ASP A 91 -0.42 19.39 4.77
N GLU A 92 -0.35 19.01 6.05
CA GLU A 92 -1.40 18.31 6.77
C GLU A 92 -2.71 19.00 6.35
N LEU A 93 -3.72 18.25 5.90
CA LEU A 93 -5.06 18.79 5.60
C LEU A 93 -5.72 19.29 6.90
N GLY A 94 -5.12 20.24 7.61
CA GLY A 94 -5.58 20.85 8.84
C GLY A 94 -5.88 19.90 10.01
N VAL A 95 -5.42 18.64 9.99
CA VAL A 95 -5.71 17.69 11.08
C VAL A 95 -4.46 17.47 11.93
N PRO A 96 -4.49 17.76 13.24
CA PRO A 96 -3.39 17.41 14.14
C PRO A 96 -3.28 15.88 14.24
N GLY A 97 -2.06 15.36 14.08
CA GLY A 97 -1.75 13.96 14.40
C GLY A 97 -1.98 13.64 15.89
N PRO A 98 -2.06 12.35 16.25
CA PRO A 98 -2.34 11.90 17.62
C PRO A 98 -1.29 12.35 18.64
#